data_AF-A0A7C3WG59-F1
#
_entry.id   AF-A0A7C3WG59-F1
#
_cell.length_a   1.000
_cell.length_b   1.000
_cell.length_c   1.000
_cell.angle_alpha   90.00
_cell.angle_beta   90.00
_cell.angle_gamma   90.00
#
_symmetry.space_group_name_H-M   'P 1'
#
loop_
_entity.id
_entity.type
_entity.pdbx_description
1 polymer ?
#
loop_
_entity_poly.entity_id
_entity_poly.type
_entity_poly.pdbx_seq_one_letter_code
_entity_poly.pdbx_strand_id
1 'polypeptide(L)'
;NLVIEVAEKTRLPKTYFRFQGLMEKVLSGQKEELLMVREMKADELIDDISAESVIGFSRRGTLMRPEEWVSKYVKDNTIFVVGGFPRGGFSQDVVKKFDVMVAIHEMPLESHVVLARVIYDYERLRRPV
;
A
#
# COMPACT_ATOMS: atom_id res chain seq x y z
N ASN A 1 3.85 -5.65 15.70
CA ASN A 1 3.00 -5.47 14.51
C ASN A 1 2.03 -4.35 14.82
N LEU A 2 2.15 -3.24 14.09
CA LEU A 2 1.32 -2.05 14.29
C LEU A 2 0.73 -1.66 12.93
N VAL A 3 -0.52 -1.27 12.94
CA VAL A 3 -1.20 -0.62 11.82
C VAL A 3 -1.41 0.83 12.18
N ILE A 4 -1.04 1.72 11.26
CA ILE A 4 -1.30 3.16 11.39
C ILE A 4 -2.26 3.53 10.26
N GLU A 5 -3.47 3.90 10.64
CA GLU A 5 -4.48 4.40 9.73
C GLU A 5 -4.35 5.91 9.61
N VAL A 6 -4.27 6.40 8.36
CA VAL A 6 -4.12 7.82 8.04
C VAL A 6 -5.44 8.34 7.50
N ALA A 7 -6.07 9.27 8.21
CA ALA A 7 -7.32 9.86 7.75
C ALA A 7 -7.11 10.63 6.43
N GLU A 8 -8.08 10.61 5.52
CA GLU A 8 -7.95 11.24 4.18
C GLU A 8 -7.60 12.73 4.23
N LYS A 9 -8.14 13.46 5.22
CA LYS A 9 -7.87 14.89 5.42
C LYS A 9 -6.48 15.20 6.02
N THR A 10 -5.66 14.19 6.29
CA THR A 10 -4.35 14.35 6.94
C THR A 10 -3.38 15.10 6.04
N ARG A 11 -2.80 16.19 6.57
CA ARG A 11 -1.70 16.92 5.92
C ARG A 11 -0.39 16.54 6.59
N LEU A 12 0.30 15.54 6.04
CA LEU A 12 1.58 15.08 6.58
C LEU A 12 2.65 16.19 6.49
N PRO A 13 3.53 16.33 7.51
CA PRO A 13 4.65 17.25 7.44
C PRO A 13 5.58 16.93 6.28
N LYS A 14 5.91 17.93 5.46
CA LYS A 14 6.78 17.75 4.28
C LYS A 14 8.27 17.61 4.63
N THR A 15 8.69 18.15 5.77
CA THR A 15 10.09 18.08 6.21
C THR A 15 10.30 16.83 7.05
N TYR A 16 11.37 16.08 6.75
CA TYR A 16 11.71 14.83 7.44
C TYR A 16 11.69 14.97 8.98
N PHE A 17 12.35 15.97 9.56
CA PHE A 17 12.41 16.13 11.02
C PHE A 17 11.03 16.32 11.67
N ARG A 18 10.12 17.04 11.01
CA ARG A 18 8.74 17.20 11.52
C ARG A 18 7.92 15.92 11.38
N PHE A 19 8.12 15.19 10.27
CA PHE A 19 7.49 13.88 10.08
C PHE A 19 7.98 12.89 11.14
N GLN A 20 9.29 12.83 11.39
CA GLN A 20 9.89 11.98 12.42
C GLN A 20 9.29 12.28 13.80
N GLY A 21 9.29 13.56 14.22
CA GLY A 21 8.72 13.93 15.52
C GLY A 21 7.22 13.65 15.65
N LEU A 22 6.46 13.70 14.55
CA LEU A 22 5.05 13.26 14.54
C LEU A 22 4.95 11.75 14.74
N MET A 23 5.74 10.96 14.02
CA MET A 23 5.72 9.50 14.14
C MET A 23 6.18 9.03 15.52
N GLU A 24 7.17 9.68 16.14
CA GLU A 24 7.59 9.41 17.52
C GLU A 24 6.42 9.57 18.51
N LYS A 25 5.67 10.67 18.40
CA LYS A 25 4.46 10.90 19.22
C LYS A 25 3.41 9.82 19.01
N VAL A 26 3.04 9.57 17.76
CA VAL A 26 2.04 8.57 17.37
C VAL A 26 2.42 7.18 17.91
N LEU A 27 3.67 6.77 17.73
CA LEU A 27 4.17 5.45 18.16
C LEU A 27 4.34 5.33 19.67
N SER A 28 4.50 6.44 20.40
CA SER A 28 4.52 6.44 21.87
C SER A 28 3.14 6.27 22.53
N GLY A 29 2.07 6.18 21.72
CA GLY A 29 0.70 6.06 22.21
C GLY A 29 -0.01 7.39 22.50
N GLN A 30 0.58 8.52 22.09
CA GLN A 30 -0.10 9.81 22.14
C GLN A 30 -1.29 9.79 21.18
N LYS A 31 -2.48 10.14 21.68
CA LYS A 31 -3.70 10.18 20.87
C LYS A 31 -3.59 11.28 19.81
N GLU A 32 -3.69 10.87 18.54
CA GLU A 32 -3.77 11.73 17.37
C GLU A 32 -5.07 11.40 16.62
N GLU A 33 -5.93 12.39 16.37
CA GLU A 33 -7.24 12.15 15.72
C GLU A 33 -7.12 11.67 14.26
N LEU A 34 -6.00 11.99 13.60
CA LEU A 34 -5.80 11.74 12.17
C LEU A 34 -4.88 10.56 11.88
N LEU A 35 -4.21 10.03 12.91
CA LEU A 35 -3.26 8.92 12.83
C LEU A 35 -3.60 7.91 13.93
N MET A 36 -4.42 6.92 13.59
CA MET A 36 -4.91 5.93 14.54
C MET A 36 -4.01 4.70 14.54
N VAL A 37 -3.49 4.33 15.71
CA VAL A 37 -2.60 3.18 15.87
C VAL A 37 -3.38 1.99 16.44
N ARG A 38 -3.22 0.82 15.81
CA ARG A 38 -3.79 -0.45 16.26
C ARG A 38 -2.69 -1.51 16.35
N GLU A 39 -2.68 -2.31 17.41
CA GLU A 39 -1.88 -3.53 17.47
C GLU A 39 -2.56 -4.61 16.61
N MET A 40 -2.04 -4.79 15.40
CA MET A 40 -2.62 -5.66 14.39
C MET A 40 -1.56 -6.01 13.36
N LYS A 41 -1.67 -7.19 12.74
CA LYS A 41 -0.84 -7.60 11.62
C LYS A 41 -1.39 -7.10 10.29
N ALA A 42 -0.53 -7.03 9.27
CA ALA A 42 -0.95 -6.58 7.94
C ALA A 42 -1.93 -7.55 7.26
N ASP A 43 -1.79 -8.86 7.47
CA ASP A 43 -2.72 -9.88 6.97
C ASP A 43 -4.09 -9.82 7.65
N GLU A 44 -4.11 -9.52 8.96
CA GLU A 44 -5.34 -9.26 9.72
C GLU A 44 -6.06 -8.00 9.23
N LEU A 45 -5.31 -6.93 8.91
CA LEU A 45 -5.87 -5.71 8.32
C LEU A 45 -6.52 -5.98 6.94
N ILE A 46 -5.87 -6.79 6.11
CA ILE A 46 -6.42 -7.14 4.79
C ILE A 46 -7.76 -7.89 4.95
N ASP A 47 -7.86 -8.78 5.93
CA ASP A 47 -9.11 -9.48 6.24
C ASP A 47 -10.19 -8.52 6.78
N ASP A 48 -9.81 -7.59 7.67
CA ASP A 48 -10.71 -6.60 8.29
C ASP A 48 -11.36 -5.67 7.25
N ILE A 49 -10.60 -5.25 6.23
CA ILE A 49 -11.12 -4.41 5.13
C ILE A 49 -12.11 -5.18 4.23
N SER A 50 -11.98 -6.52 4.15
CA SER A 50 -12.88 -7.39 3.37
C SER A 50 -13.05 -6.92 1.91
N ALA A 51 -11.93 -6.66 1.23
CA ALA A 51 -11.92 -6.20 -0.15
C ALA A 51 -12.29 -7.29 -1.17
N GLU A 52 -12.82 -6.87 -2.32
CA GLU A 52 -13.14 -7.77 -3.44
C GLU A 52 -11.90 -8.23 -4.20
N SER A 53 -10.81 -7.45 -4.13
CA SER A 53 -9.52 -7.89 -4.63
C SER A 53 -8.35 -7.29 -3.86
N VAL A 54 -7.28 -8.06 -3.75
CA VAL A 54 -6.02 -7.68 -3.11
C VAL A 54 -4.86 -7.88 -4.09
N ILE A 55 -4.23 -6.77 -4.47
CA ILE A 55 -3.15 -6.73 -5.46
C ILE A 55 -1.84 -6.34 -4.77
N GLY A 56 -0.87 -7.24 -4.76
CA GLY A 56 0.46 -6.98 -4.22
C GLY A 56 1.45 -6.59 -5.31
N PHE A 57 2.26 -5.55 -5.09
CA PHE A 57 3.28 -5.12 -6.05
C PHE A 57 4.68 -5.56 -5.62
N SER A 58 5.34 -6.36 -6.45
CA SER A 58 6.70 -6.82 -6.22
C SER A 58 7.35 -7.26 -7.52
N ARG A 59 8.67 -7.09 -7.64
CA ARG A 59 9.46 -7.66 -8.75
C ARG A 59 9.36 -9.19 -8.83
N ARG A 60 8.99 -9.88 -7.75
CA ARG A 60 8.76 -11.34 -7.73
C ARG A 60 7.42 -11.76 -8.31
N GLY A 61 6.55 -10.81 -8.63
CA GLY A 61 5.26 -11.05 -9.25
C GLY A 61 5.36 -11.34 -10.74
N THR A 62 4.20 -11.54 -11.37
CA THR A 62 4.09 -11.65 -12.83
C THR A 62 4.23 -10.27 -13.46
N LEU A 63 5.13 -10.14 -14.44
CA LEU A 63 5.26 -8.90 -15.21
C LEU A 63 3.97 -8.65 -16.01
N MET A 64 3.31 -7.51 -15.76
CA MET A 64 2.06 -7.15 -16.42
C MET A 64 2.09 -5.69 -16.87
N ARG A 65 1.48 -5.42 -18.03
CA ARG A 65 1.15 -4.06 -18.46
C ARG A 65 0.00 -3.49 -17.62
N PRO A 66 -0.10 -2.16 -17.47
CA PRO A 66 -1.19 -1.48 -16.77
C PRO A 66 -2.59 -1.99 -17.14
N GLU A 67 -2.85 -2.12 -18.44
CA GLU A 67 -4.15 -2.53 -18.97
C GLU A 67 -4.52 -3.95 -18.54
N GLU A 68 -3.52 -4.83 -18.39
CA GLU A 68 -3.72 -6.24 -18.02
C GLU A 68 -4.13 -6.38 -16.56
N TRP A 69 -3.39 -5.77 -15.64
CA TRP A 69 -3.71 -5.92 -14.22
C TRP A 69 -4.92 -5.07 -13.80
N VAL A 70 -5.10 -3.88 -14.39
CA VAL A 70 -6.26 -3.03 -14.10
C VAL A 70 -7.56 -3.70 -14.54
N SER A 71 -7.63 -4.17 -15.79
CA SER A 71 -8.87 -4.78 -16.30
C SER A 71 -9.23 -6.09 -15.58
N LYS A 72 -8.23 -6.88 -15.20
CA LYS A 72 -8.43 -8.22 -14.64
C LYS A 72 -8.70 -8.22 -13.14
N TYR A 73 -7.94 -7.45 -12.38
CA TYR A 73 -7.89 -7.57 -10.92
C TYR A 73 -8.52 -6.37 -10.20
N VAL A 74 -8.52 -5.17 -10.78
CA VAL A 74 -9.13 -4.02 -10.10
C VAL A 74 -10.66 -4.14 -10.11
N LYS A 75 -11.24 -4.12 -8.91
CA LYS A 75 -12.67 -4.04 -8.59
C LYS A 75 -13.01 -2.73 -7.90
N ASP A 76 -14.28 -2.52 -7.55
CA ASP A 76 -14.71 -1.28 -6.92
C ASP A 76 -14.14 -1.13 -5.50
N ASN A 77 -14.06 -2.23 -4.74
CA ASN A 77 -13.33 -2.30 -3.47
C ASN A 77 -12.03 -3.11 -3.61
N THR A 78 -10.93 -2.45 -3.96
CA THR A 78 -9.60 -3.08 -4.17
C THR A 78 -8.58 -2.58 -3.16
N ILE A 79 -7.79 -3.49 -2.59
CA ILE A 79 -6.59 -3.17 -1.79
C ILE A 79 -5.36 -3.27 -2.69
N PHE A 80 -4.55 -2.20 -2.69
CA PHE A 80 -3.23 -2.19 -3.31
C PHE A 80 -2.15 -2.26 -2.23
N VAL A 81 -1.26 -3.26 -2.31
CA VAL A 81 -0.21 -3.48 -1.30
C VAL A 81 1.17 -3.22 -1.90
N VAL A 82 1.89 -2.24 -1.35
CA VAL A 82 3.26 -1.88 -1.73
C VAL A 82 4.18 -2.01 -0.52
N GLY A 83 5.34 -2.64 -0.70
CA GLY A 83 6.32 -2.81 0.38
C GLY A 83 7.00 -1.48 0.73
N GLY A 84 6.87 -1.02 1.99
CA GLY A 84 7.53 0.18 2.52
C GLY A 84 8.91 -0.08 3.13
N PHE A 85 9.70 -0.98 2.53
CA PHE A 85 11.00 -1.43 3.05
C PHE A 85 12.08 -1.38 1.96
N PRO A 86 13.36 -1.12 2.32
CA PRO A 86 14.42 -0.95 1.33
C PRO A 86 14.88 -2.25 0.66
N ARG A 87 14.73 -3.40 1.35
CA ARG A 87 15.14 -4.72 0.86
C ARG A 87 14.22 -5.79 1.44
N GLY A 88 14.19 -6.96 0.79
CA GLY A 88 13.41 -8.11 1.22
C GLY A 88 12.15 -8.29 0.39
N GLY A 89 11.12 -8.89 0.99
CA GLY A 89 9.82 -9.10 0.38
C GLY A 89 8.75 -9.29 1.45
N PHE A 90 7.50 -9.41 1.01
CA PHE A 90 6.38 -9.67 1.91
C PHE A 90 6.55 -11.02 2.65
N SER A 91 6.02 -11.09 3.87
CA SER A 91 5.90 -12.36 4.58
C SER A 91 4.95 -13.30 3.85
N GLN A 92 5.09 -14.61 4.07
CA GLN A 92 4.20 -15.60 3.46
C GLN A 92 2.74 -15.38 3.85
N ASP A 93 2.48 -14.92 5.07
CA ASP A 93 1.13 -14.64 5.55
C ASP A 93 0.46 -13.53 4.75
N VAL A 94 1.20 -12.45 4.43
CA VAL A 94 0.70 -11.36 3.58
C VAL A 94 0.56 -11.81 2.13
N VAL A 95 1.52 -12.57 1.59
CA VAL A 95 1.46 -13.06 0.20
C VAL A 95 0.23 -13.95 -0.04
N LYS A 96 -0.14 -14.79 0.93
CA LYS A 96 -1.33 -15.65 0.85
C LYS A 96 -2.65 -14.87 0.74
N LYS A 97 -2.65 -13.57 1.09
CA LYS A 97 -3.82 -12.71 0.96
C LYS A 97 -3.98 -12.10 -0.43
N PHE A 98 -2.98 -12.20 -1.29
CA PHE A 98 -3.02 -11.58 -2.60
C PHE A 98 -3.73 -12.47 -3.62
N ASP A 99 -4.68 -11.91 -4.37
CA ASP A 99 -5.22 -12.58 -5.57
C ASP A 99 -4.17 -12.63 -6.68
N VAL A 100 -3.31 -11.61 -6.72
CA VAL A 100 -2.21 -11.51 -7.67
C VAL A 100 -1.04 -10.73 -7.08
N MET A 101 0.16 -11.19 -7.41
CA MET A 101 1.38 -10.41 -7.23
C MET A 101 1.83 -9.89 -8.60
N VAL A 102 1.84 -8.57 -8.76
CA VAL A 102 2.16 -7.89 -10.03
C VAL A 102 3.56 -7.29 -9.97
N ALA A 103 4.36 -7.56 -11.00
CA ALA A 103 5.55 -6.80 -11.31
C ALA A 103 5.20 -5.76 -12.39
N ILE A 104 5.47 -4.48 -12.14
CA ILE A 104 5.24 -3.38 -13.09
C ILE A 104 6.51 -2.98 -13.86
N HIS A 105 7.63 -3.66 -13.56
CA HIS A 105 8.94 -3.41 -14.16
C HIS A 105 9.86 -4.60 -13.88
N GLU A 106 10.82 -4.85 -14.77
CA GLU A 106 11.81 -5.93 -14.64
C GLU A 106 12.85 -5.64 -13.54
N MET A 107 13.21 -4.36 -13.39
CA MET A 107 14.14 -3.89 -12.36
C MET A 107 13.42 -3.53 -11.05
N PRO A 108 14.08 -3.65 -9.88
CA PRO A 108 13.57 -3.13 -8.62
C PRO A 108 13.30 -1.63 -8.74
N LEU A 109 12.18 -1.19 -8.18
CA LEU A 109 11.81 0.22 -8.08
C LEU A 109 11.64 0.59 -6.61
N GLU A 110 11.94 1.84 -6.28
CA GLU A 110 11.65 2.41 -4.97
C GLU A 110 10.13 2.45 -4.72
N SER A 111 9.71 2.28 -3.46
CA SER A 111 8.28 2.20 -3.11
C SER A 111 7.48 3.41 -3.59
N HIS A 112 8.06 4.61 -3.53
CA HIS A 112 7.42 5.83 -4.00
C HIS A 112 7.25 5.88 -5.53
N VAL A 113 8.17 5.27 -6.28
CA VAL A 113 8.04 5.13 -7.75
C VAL A 113 6.93 4.13 -8.09
N VAL A 114 6.87 3.01 -7.35
CA VAL A 114 5.77 2.03 -7.50
C VAL A 114 4.43 2.70 -7.22
N LEU A 115 4.29 3.41 -6.10
CA LEU A 115 3.07 4.13 -5.73
C LEU A 115 2.67 5.14 -6.81
N ALA A 116 3.60 5.98 -7.28
CA ALA A 116 3.31 6.97 -8.31
C ALA A 116 2.79 6.33 -9.61
N ARG A 117 3.40 5.23 -10.05
CA ARG A 117 2.97 4.50 -11.27
C ARG A 117 1.62 3.81 -11.08
N VAL A 118 1.42 3.11 -9.97
CA VAL A 118 0.16 2.40 -9.69
C VAL A 118 -1.01 3.37 -9.59
N ILE A 119 -0.84 4.50 -8.89
CA ILE A 119 -1.87 5.54 -8.78
C ILE A 119 -2.19 6.12 -10.17
N TYR A 120 -1.16 6.52 -10.93
CA TYR A 120 -1.35 7.08 -12.28
C TYR A 120 -2.06 6.09 -13.22
N ASP A 121 -1.62 4.84 -13.24
CA ASP A 121 -2.20 3.80 -14.10
C ASP A 121 -3.64 3.48 -13.71
N TYR A 122 -3.93 3.41 -12.41
CA TYR A 122 -5.29 3.27 -11.90
C TYR A 122 -6.18 4.44 -12.33
N GLU A 123 -5.77 5.68 -12.07
CA GLU A 123 -6.54 6.87 -12.43
C GLU A 123 -6.81 6.91 -13.94
N ARG A 124 -5.77 6.77 -14.76
CA ARG A 124 -5.87 6.83 -16.22
C ARG A 124 -6.81 5.78 -16.82
N LEU A 125 -6.87 4.58 -16.23
CA LEU A 125 -7.62 3.45 -16.81
C LEU A 125 -9.00 3.22 -16.17
N ARG A 126 -9.21 3.63 -14.91
CA ARG A 126 -10.51 3.48 -14.20
C ARG A 126 -11.29 4.78 -14.05
N ARG A 127 -10.64 5.94 -14.16
CA ARG A 127 -11.27 7.26 -14.12
C ARG A 127 -10.76 8.10 -15.30
N PRO A 128 -11.22 7.81 -16.54
CA PRO A 128 -10.90 8.70 -17.65
C PRO A 128 -11.39 10.11 -17.29
N VAL A 129 -10.42 11.03 -17.14
CA VAL A 129 -10.64 12.46 -16.93
C VAL A 129 -11.25 13.07 -18.19
#